data_AF-A0A1A8NBA8-F1
#
_entry.id   AF-A0A1A8NBA8-F1
#
_cell.length_a   1.000
_cell.length_b   1.000
_cell.length_c   1.000
_cell.angle_alpha   90.00
_cell.angle_beta   90.00
_cell.angle_gamma   90.00
#
_symmetry.space_group_name_H-M   'P 1'
#
loop_
_entity.id
_entity.type
_entity.pdbx_description
1 polymer ?
#
loop_
_entity_poly.entity_id
_entity_poly.type
_entity_poly.pdbx_seq_one_letter_code
_entity_poly.pdbx_strand_id
1 'polypeptide(L)'
;MAAEKTGDKHAASDVLRGLHRHLNCLNEDSKMTRRRALELIKKETVDKGLCSGVLQEILSSLLKPLLKSLSDPVERCRETALVTITDFIRCVPKPE
;
A
#
# COMPACT_ATOMS: atom_id res chain seq x y z
N MET A 1 17.06 -17.17 -6.91
CA MET A 1 17.24 -16.07 -5.93
C MET A 1 17.45 -14.70 -6.56
N ALA A 2 18.53 -14.41 -7.33
CA ALA A 2 18.70 -13.06 -7.91
C ALA A 2 17.69 -12.71 -9.02
N ALA A 3 17.39 -13.66 -9.93
CA ALA A 3 16.41 -13.47 -11.01
C ALA A 3 14.96 -13.31 -10.49
N GLU A 4 14.63 -14.03 -9.42
CA GLU A 4 13.32 -13.99 -8.75
C GLU A 4 13.09 -12.63 -8.08
N LYS A 5 14.11 -12.10 -7.38
CA LYS A 5 14.08 -10.76 -6.81
C LYS A 5 13.95 -9.66 -7.87
N THR A 6 14.53 -9.86 -9.05
CA THR A 6 14.35 -8.96 -10.20
C THR A 6 12.93 -9.04 -10.74
N GLY A 7 12.34 -10.24 -10.87
CA GLY A 7 10.96 -10.43 -11.30
C GLY A 7 9.95 -9.74 -10.37
N ASP A 8 10.12 -9.90 -9.06
CA ASP A 8 9.27 -9.27 -8.05
C ASP A 8 9.30 -7.74 -8.15
N LYS A 9 10.47 -7.15 -8.37
CA LYS A 9 10.63 -5.71 -8.54
C LYS A 9 9.91 -5.16 -9.76
N HIS A 10 9.96 -5.87 -10.89
CA HIS A 10 9.26 -5.44 -12.11
C HIS A 10 7.74 -5.50 -11.91
N ALA A 11 7.23 -6.61 -11.36
CA ALA A 11 5.81 -6.76 -11.06
C ALA A 11 5.32 -5.71 -10.03
N ALA A 12 6.12 -5.44 -8.99
CA ALA A 12 5.83 -4.39 -8.02
C ALA A 12 5.79 -3.00 -8.69
N SER A 13 6.74 -2.70 -9.59
CA SER A 13 6.78 -1.42 -10.33
C SER A 13 5.52 -1.20 -11.16
N ASP A 14 5.02 -2.24 -11.85
CA ASP A 14 3.78 -2.15 -12.61
C ASP A 14 2.56 -1.85 -11.74
N VAL A 15 2.47 -2.49 -10.57
CA VAL A 15 1.41 -2.22 -9.58
C VAL A 15 1.54 -0.79 -9.04
N LEU A 16 2.73 -0.37 -8.64
CA LEU A 16 2.99 0.98 -8.09
C LEU A 16 2.65 2.08 -9.11
N ARG A 17 2.90 1.85 -10.41
CA ARG A 17 2.48 2.77 -11.47
C ARG A 17 0.96 2.94 -11.50
N GLY A 18 0.19 1.85 -11.30
CA GLY A 18 -1.26 1.90 -11.18
C GLY A 18 -1.74 2.61 -9.91
N LEU A 19 -0.98 2.53 -8.82
CA LEU A 19 -1.30 3.16 -7.53
C LEU A 19 -1.00 4.66 -7.47
N HIS A 20 -0.15 5.19 -8.37
CA HIS A 20 0.35 6.57 -8.28
C HIS A 20 -0.75 7.62 -8.08
N ARG A 21 -1.87 7.51 -8.80
CA ARG A 21 -3.00 8.43 -8.63
C ARG A 21 -3.62 8.32 -7.23
N HIS A 22 -3.79 7.11 -6.71
CA HIS A 22 -4.35 6.90 -5.38
C HIS A 22 -3.43 7.45 -4.28
N LEU A 23 -2.11 7.34 -4.45
CA LEU A 23 -1.15 7.92 -3.51
C LEU A 23 -1.23 9.44 -3.43
N ASN A 24 -1.44 10.10 -4.57
CA ASN A 24 -1.65 11.55 -4.58
C ASN A 24 -2.93 11.94 -3.84
N CYS A 25 -4.01 11.18 -4.03
CA CYS A 25 -5.29 11.39 -3.37
C CYS A 25 -5.23 11.29 -1.83
N LEU A 26 -4.21 10.63 -1.25
CA LEU A 26 -4.03 10.58 0.21
C LEU A 26 -3.70 11.94 0.84
N ASN A 27 -3.28 12.92 0.04
CA ASN A 27 -2.92 14.26 0.50
C ASN A 27 -3.98 15.32 0.16
N GLU A 28 -5.13 14.93 -0.40
CA GLU A 28 -6.21 15.86 -0.75
C GLU A 28 -7.07 16.25 0.48
N ASP A 29 -7.70 17.42 0.42
CA ASP A 29 -8.54 17.95 1.50
C ASP A 29 -9.81 17.11 1.74
N SER A 30 -10.32 16.48 0.69
CA SER A 30 -11.53 15.66 0.75
C SER A 30 -11.31 14.37 1.53
N LYS A 31 -11.95 14.26 2.71
CA LYS A 31 -11.95 13.03 3.52
C LYS A 31 -12.46 11.80 2.75
N MET A 32 -13.43 12.00 1.86
CA MET A 32 -14.00 10.92 1.06
C MET A 32 -12.98 10.42 0.04
N THR A 33 -12.21 11.33 -0.57
CA THR A 33 -11.16 10.99 -1.52
C THR A 33 -10.01 10.24 -0.84
N ARG A 34 -9.53 10.73 0.32
CA ARG A 34 -8.48 10.05 1.09
C ARG A 34 -8.89 8.64 1.52
N ARG A 35 -10.09 8.49 2.07
CA ARG A 35 -10.61 7.17 2.47
C ARG A 35 -10.71 6.23 1.26
N ARG A 36 -11.26 6.71 0.15
CA ARG A 36 -11.39 5.91 -1.07
C ARG A 36 -10.03 5.50 -1.64
N ALA A 37 -9.04 6.38 -1.56
CA ALA A 37 -7.68 6.06 -1.97
C ALA A 37 -7.08 4.92 -1.13
N LEU A 38 -7.24 4.93 0.20
CA LEU A 38 -6.79 3.83 1.07
C LEU A 38 -7.45 2.50 0.72
N GLU A 39 -8.78 2.51 0.51
CA GLU A 39 -9.52 1.31 0.07
C GLU A 39 -9.02 0.75 -1.25
N LEU A 40 -8.73 1.62 -2.23
CA LEU A 40 -8.24 1.21 -3.55
C LEU A 40 -6.80 0.71 -3.49
N ILE A 41 -5.95 1.32 -2.65
CA ILE A 41 -4.59 0.83 -2.40
C ILE A 41 -4.65 -0.59 -1.82
N LYS A 42 -5.49 -0.82 -0.81
CA LYS A 42 -5.67 -2.15 -0.23
C LYS A 42 -6.15 -3.17 -1.27
N LYS A 43 -7.18 -2.79 -2.05
CA LYS A 43 -7.78 -3.62 -3.09
C LYS A 43 -6.77 -4.07 -4.16
N GLU A 44 -5.92 -3.15 -4.62
CA GLU A 44 -4.95 -3.41 -5.69
C GLU A 44 -3.65 -4.09 -5.20
N THR A 45 -3.52 -4.30 -3.89
CA THR A 45 -2.30 -4.87 -3.27
C THR A 45 -2.60 -6.15 -2.49
N VAL A 46 -2.80 -6.07 -1.17
CA VAL A 46 -2.97 -7.23 -0.28
C VAL A 46 -4.20 -8.05 -0.64
N ASP A 47 -5.31 -7.40 -1.01
CA ASP A 47 -6.55 -8.11 -1.38
C ASP A 47 -6.45 -8.79 -2.76
N LYS A 48 -5.48 -8.37 -3.57
CA LYS A 48 -5.24 -8.94 -4.91
C LYS A 48 -4.49 -10.28 -4.85
N GLY A 49 -4.00 -10.69 -3.68
CA GLY A 49 -3.30 -11.96 -3.49
C GLY A 49 -1.98 -12.05 -4.25
N LEU A 50 -1.25 -10.93 -4.35
CA LEU A 50 0.07 -10.89 -4.96
C LEU A 50 1.07 -11.76 -4.18
N CYS A 51 2.13 -12.23 -4.84
CA CYS A 51 3.17 -12.99 -4.13
C CYS A 51 3.84 -12.13 -3.04
N SER A 52 4.28 -12.79 -1.97
CA SER A 52 4.82 -12.12 -0.79
C SER A 52 6.08 -11.30 -1.08
N GLY A 53 6.90 -11.70 -2.05
CA GLY A 53 8.05 -10.94 -2.54
C GLY A 53 7.66 -9.64 -3.25
N VAL A 54 6.61 -9.66 -4.09
CA VAL A 54 6.06 -8.44 -4.70
C VAL A 54 5.44 -7.54 -3.64
N LEU A 55 4.68 -8.10 -2.68
CA LEU A 55 4.10 -7.32 -1.59
C LEU A 55 5.18 -6.67 -0.71
N GLN A 56 6.35 -7.30 -0.52
CA GLN A 56 7.49 -6.69 0.17
C GLN A 56 7.95 -5.42 -0.53
N GLU A 57 8.22 -5.49 -1.83
CA GLU A 57 8.72 -4.33 -2.61
C GLU A 57 7.67 -3.22 -2.70
N ILE A 58 6.38 -3.58 -2.78
CA ILE A 58 5.28 -2.62 -2.70
C ILE A 58 5.24 -1.96 -1.32
N LEU A 59 5.31 -2.73 -0.23
CA LEU A 59 5.27 -2.20 1.14
C LEU A 59 6.42 -1.22 1.38
N SER A 60 7.65 -1.52 0.96
CA SER A 60 8.79 -0.60 1.11
C SER A 60 8.54 0.77 0.46
N SER A 61 7.74 0.81 -0.62
CA SER A 61 7.34 2.07 -1.29
C SER A 61 6.13 2.74 -0.64
N LEU A 62 5.21 1.96 -0.06
CA LEU A 62 3.95 2.45 0.51
C LEU A 62 4.01 2.75 2.01
N LEU A 63 5.03 2.28 2.73
CA LEU A 63 5.09 2.38 4.18
C LEU A 63 5.01 3.83 4.65
N LYS A 64 5.83 4.73 4.07
CA LYS A 64 5.82 6.15 4.41
C LYS A 64 4.46 6.84 4.21
N PRO A 65 3.80 6.77 3.03
CA PRO A 65 2.49 7.39 2.84
C PRO A 65 1.38 6.76 3.71
N LEU A 66 1.43 5.45 3.97
CA LEU A 66 0.48 4.79 4.87
C LEU A 66 0.67 5.23 6.33
N LEU A 67 1.91 5.31 6.81
CA LEU A 67 2.22 5.84 8.16
C LEU A 67 1.75 7.28 8.32
N LYS A 68 1.92 8.13 7.30
CA LYS A 68 1.39 9.51 7.32
C LYS A 68 -0.14 9.53 7.49
N SER A 69 -0.84 8.56 6.90
CA SER A 69 -2.30 8.45 6.98
C SER A 69 -2.80 8.05 8.39
N LEU A 70 -1.93 7.54 9.26
CA LEU A 70 -2.26 7.32 10.69
C LEU A 70 -2.45 8.63 11.46
N SER A 71 -1.97 9.77 10.92
CA SER A 71 -2.19 11.10 11.48
C SER A 71 -3.37 11.85 10.82
N ASP A 72 -4.21 11.17 10.03
CA ASP A 72 -5.37 11.79 9.41
C ASP A 72 -6.34 12.33 10.49
N PRO A 73 -6.91 13.54 10.34
CA PRO A 73 -7.91 14.05 11.29
C PRO A 73 -9.16 13.15 11.37
N VAL A 74 -9.45 12.36 10.34
CA VAL A 74 -10.63 11.49 10.26
C VAL A 74 -10.30 10.09 10.76
N GLU A 75 -11.01 9.63 11.79
CA GLU A 75 -10.80 8.33 12.44
C GLU A 75 -10.87 7.15 11.48
N ARG A 76 -11.89 7.12 10.61
CA ARG A 76 -12.02 6.05 9.61
C ARG A 76 -10.83 5.97 8.64
N CYS A 77 -10.20 7.09 8.30
CA CYS A 77 -9.00 7.06 7.45
C CYS A 77 -7.83 6.42 8.22
N ARG A 78 -7.65 6.78 9.50
CA ARG A 78 -6.63 6.17 10.37
C ARG A 78 -6.84 4.67 10.51
N GLU A 79 -8.08 4.25 10.78
CA GLU A 79 -8.46 2.84 10.90
C GLU A 79 -8.16 2.07 9.60
N THR A 80 -8.60 2.56 8.44
CA THR A 80 -8.32 1.90 7.16
C THR A 80 -6.83 1.81 6.87
N ALA A 81 -6.05 2.86 7.18
CA ALA A 81 -4.59 2.83 7.03
C ALA A 81 -3.95 1.78 7.95
N LEU A 82 -4.36 1.72 9.22
CA LEU A 82 -3.86 0.73 10.18
C LEU A 82 -4.17 -0.70 9.74
N VAL A 83 -5.40 -0.97 9.31
CA VAL A 83 -5.81 -2.28 8.77
C VAL A 83 -4.95 -2.65 7.56
N THR A 84 -4.77 -1.71 6.63
CA THR A 84 -3.96 -1.94 5.42
C THR A 84 -2.52 -2.28 5.77
N ILE A 85 -1.88 -1.52 6.67
CA ILE A 85 -0.51 -1.80 7.15
C ILE A 85 -0.44 -3.18 7.82
N THR A 86 -1.42 -3.50 8.68
CA THR A 86 -1.47 -4.79 9.39
C THR A 86 -1.57 -5.96 8.42
N ASP A 87 -2.39 -5.82 7.36
CA ASP A 87 -2.55 -6.84 6.34
C ASP A 87 -1.27 -7.02 5.53
N PHE A 88 -0.56 -5.94 5.20
CA PHE A 88 0.77 -6.02 4.59
C PHE A 88 1.74 -6.80 5.47
N ILE A 89 1.86 -6.43 6.76
CA ILE A 89 2.80 -7.07 7.70
C ILE A 89 2.56 -8.58 7.80
N ARG A 90 1.31 -9.03 7.71
CA ARG A 90 0.94 -10.46 7.75
C ARG A 90 1.29 -11.22 6.47
N CYS A 91 1.41 -10.52 5.34
CA CYS A 91 1.61 -11.13 4.02
C CYS A 91 3.04 -11.02 3.48
N VAL A 92 3.89 -10.18 4.08
CA VAL A 92 5.28 -9.98 3.63
C VAL A 92 6.28 -10.86 4.39
N PRO A 93 7.37 -11.31 3.75
CA PRO A 93 8.36 -12.17 4.39
C PRO A 93 9.25 -11.44 5.41
N LYS A 94 9.45 -10.12 5.24
CA LYS A 94 10.29 -9.28 6.10
C LYS A 94 9.60 -7.93 6.34
N PRO A 95 8.58 -7.88 7.20
CA PRO A 95 8.01 -6.60 7.61
C PRO A 95 9.14 -5.82 8.30
N GLU A 96 9.59 -4.75 7.65
CA GLU A 96 10.76 -3.96 8.10
C GLU A 96 10.56 -3.39 9.50
#